data_AF-A0A7S2SC71-F1
#
_entry.id   AF-A0A7S2SC71-F1
#
_cell.length_a   1.000
_cell.length_b   1.000
_cell.length_c   1.000
_cell.angle_alpha   90.00
_cell.angle_beta   90.00
_cell.angle_gamma   90.00
#
_symmetry.space_group_name_H-M   'P 1'
#
loop_
_entity.id
_entity.type
_entity.pdbx_description
1 polymer ?
#
loop_
_entity_poly.entity_id
_entity_poly.type
_entity_poly.pdbx_seq_one_letter_code
_entity_poly.pdbx_strand_id
1 'polypeptide(L)'
;MGVRFLKLIQPALTLLPEVKMPDRKIPFRERVLWTIVVLFIFLVCCQIPIYGVQSAKSSDPFYWMRVLLASNRGTLMELGISPIVTSGLVMQLLAGSRVIAVNQSVREDRALFQGAQKLFGILITFGEATAYVISGMYGPLSTIGYGNAILIIFQLFVAGVVGVMLFEIM
;
A
#
# COMPACT_ATOMS: atom_id res chain seq x y z
N MET A 1 -13.85 -5.06 29.76
CA MET A 1 -13.25 -3.74 29.43
C MET A 1 -12.19 -3.97 28.36
N GLY A 2 -12.58 -3.92 27.08
CA GLY A 2 -11.63 -4.05 25.98
C GLY A 2 -10.83 -2.76 25.88
N VAL A 3 -9.51 -2.84 26.06
CA VAL A 3 -8.60 -1.73 25.80
C VAL A 3 -8.92 -1.21 24.39
N ARG A 4 -9.33 0.05 24.25
CA ARG A 4 -9.55 0.66 22.92
C ARG A 4 -8.18 0.77 22.24
N PHE A 5 -7.71 -0.30 21.62
CA PHE A 5 -6.46 -0.37 20.86
C PHE A 5 -6.38 0.79 19.86
N LEU A 6 -7.53 1.20 19.32
CA LEU A 6 -7.70 2.39 18.47
C LEU A 6 -7.20 3.70 19.10
N LYS A 7 -7.33 3.91 20.42
CA LYS A 7 -6.80 5.11 21.11
C LYS A 7 -5.28 5.09 21.25
N LEU A 8 -4.65 3.92 21.26
CA LEU A 8 -3.19 3.79 21.33
C LEU A 8 -2.52 4.21 20.00
N ILE A 9 -3.24 4.03 18.89
CA ILE A 9 -2.78 4.34 17.53
C ILE A 9 -3.05 5.82 17.18
N GLN A 10 -3.92 6.50 17.94
CA GLN A 10 -4.28 7.91 17.73
C GLN A 10 -3.09 8.87 17.48
N PRO A 11 -1.95 8.82 18.22
CA PRO A 11 -0.81 9.67 17.90
C PRO A 11 -0.11 9.32 16.58
N ALA A 12 -0.13 8.04 16.19
CA ALA A 12 0.41 7.63 14.89
C ALA A 12 -0.52 8.03 13.74
N LEU A 13 -1.85 8.09 13.94
CA LEU A 13 -2.81 8.54 12.93
C LEU A 13 -2.57 9.98 12.50
N THR A 14 -2.18 10.86 13.41
CA THR A 14 -1.81 12.26 13.11
C THR A 14 -0.57 12.40 12.22
N LEU A 15 0.29 11.39 12.16
CA LEU A 15 1.51 11.40 11.37
C LEU A 15 1.33 10.76 9.99
N LEU A 16 0.18 10.11 9.75
CA LEU A 16 -0.13 9.50 8.47
C LEU A 16 -0.55 10.57 7.46
N PRO A 17 -0.05 10.50 6.21
CA PRO A 17 -0.53 11.38 5.16
C PRO A 17 -1.98 11.01 4.82
N GLU A 18 -2.96 11.86 5.12
CA GLU A 18 -4.39 11.61 4.88
C GLU A 18 -4.93 12.47 3.74
N VAL A 19 -5.71 11.87 2.83
CA VAL A 19 -6.38 12.63 1.77
C VAL A 19 -7.65 13.23 2.34
N LYS A 20 -7.73 14.57 2.37
CA LYS A 20 -8.88 15.28 2.93
C LYS A 20 -10.16 14.92 2.16
N MET A 21 -11.20 14.51 2.88
CA MET A 21 -12.52 14.28 2.29
C MET A 21 -13.07 15.57 1.66
N PRO A 22 -13.76 15.48 0.51
CA PRO A 22 -14.26 16.65 -0.19
C PRO A 22 -15.35 17.36 0.62
N ASP A 23 -15.20 18.69 0.78
CA ASP A 23 -16.13 19.54 1.53
C ASP A 23 -17.50 19.68 0.83
N ARG A 24 -17.54 19.40 -0.49
CA ARG A 24 -18.75 19.44 -1.33
C ARG A 24 -19.04 18.10 -1.98
N LYS A 25 -20.29 17.86 -2.36
CA LYS A 25 -20.64 16.71 -3.21
C LYS A 25 -19.99 16.88 -4.59
N ILE A 26 -19.10 15.95 -4.95
CA ILE A 26 -18.42 15.93 -6.24
C ILE A 26 -19.40 15.42 -7.32
N PRO A 27 -19.66 16.18 -8.40
CA PRO A 27 -20.50 15.74 -9.52
C PRO A 27 -19.85 14.55 -10.26
N PHE A 28 -20.66 13.72 -10.91
CA PHE A 28 -20.19 12.49 -11.56
C PHE A 28 -19.05 12.73 -12.57
N ARG A 29 -19.14 13.81 -13.36
CA ARG A 29 -18.10 14.18 -14.34
C ARG A 29 -16.74 14.44 -13.69
N GLU A 30 -16.72 15.13 -12.54
CA GLU A 30 -15.48 15.37 -11.80
C GLU A 30 -14.92 14.06 -11.24
N ARG A 31 -15.77 13.16 -10.73
CA ARG A 31 -15.31 11.84 -10.25
C ARG A 31 -14.63 11.03 -11.36
N VAL A 32 -15.26 10.95 -12.54
CA VAL A 32 -14.69 10.25 -13.69
C VAL A 32 -13.35 10.85 -14.11
N LEU A 33 -13.24 12.19 -14.11
CA LEU A 33 -11.98 12.86 -14.43
C LEU A 33 -10.88 12.50 -13.42
N TRP A 34 -11.18 12.52 -12.12
CA TRP A 34 -10.22 12.10 -11.09
C TRP A 34 -9.81 10.64 -11.24
N THR A 35 -10.75 9.73 -11.51
CA THR A 35 -10.45 8.32 -11.77
C THR A 35 -9.52 8.15 -12.98
N ILE A 36 -9.76 8.88 -14.08
CA ILE A 36 -8.90 8.82 -15.28
C ILE A 36 -7.50 9.35 -14.98
N VAL A 37 -7.37 10.45 -14.24
CA VAL A 37 -6.07 11.03 -13.87
C VAL A 37 -5.29 10.07 -12.99
N VAL A 38 -5.92 9.50 -11.96
CA VAL A 38 -5.29 8.50 -11.07
C VAL A 38 -4.87 7.26 -11.87
N LEU A 39 -5.73 6.75 -12.75
CA LEU A 39 -5.43 5.61 -13.60
C LEU A 39 -4.23 5.88 -14.51
N PHE A 40 -4.14 7.07 -15.10
CA PHE A 40 -3.01 7.45 -15.95
C PHE A 40 -1.69 7.47 -15.17
N ILE A 41 -1.68 8.07 -13.96
CA ILE A 41 -0.50 8.06 -13.08
C ILE A 41 -0.11 6.62 -12.74
N PHE A 42 -1.08 5.77 -12.39
CA PHE A 42 -0.84 4.36 -12.08
C PHE A 42 -0.20 3.62 -13.25
N LEU A 43 -0.73 3.79 -14.47
CA LEU A 43 -0.18 3.17 -15.68
C LEU A 43 1.25 3.64 -15.99
N VAL A 44 1.56 4.93 -15.79
CA VAL A 44 2.92 5.44 -15.96
C VAL A 44 3.87 4.81 -14.93
N CYS A 45 3.47 4.73 -13.65
CA CYS A 45 4.27 4.09 -12.62
C CYS A 45 4.53 2.60 -12.91
N CYS A 46 3.57 1.89 -13.52
CA CYS A 46 3.75 0.50 -13.95
C CYS A 46 4.83 0.32 -15.04
N GLN A 47 5.24 1.39 -15.73
CA GLN A 47 6.26 1.35 -16.79
C GLN A 47 7.63 1.86 -16.35
N ILE A 48 7.72 2.56 -15.21
CA ILE A 48 8.99 3.12 -14.71
C ILE A 48 9.77 2.01 -13.99
N PRO A 49 10.94 1.58 -14.52
CA PRO A 49 11.74 0.56 -13.88
C PRO A 49 12.40 1.09 -12.60
N ILE A 50 12.56 0.23 -11.61
CA ILE A 50 13.25 0.57 -10.35
C ILE A 50 14.76 0.60 -10.60
N TYR A 51 15.42 1.61 -10.05
CA TYR A 51 16.86 1.72 -10.13
C TYR A 51 17.56 0.60 -9.32
N GLY A 52 18.60 -0.01 -9.92
CA GLY A 52 19.44 -1.02 -9.25
C GLY A 52 18.96 -2.46 -9.40
N VAL A 53 17.88 -2.71 -10.15
CA VAL A 53 17.42 -4.07 -10.44
C VAL A 53 18.26 -4.68 -11.56
N GLN A 54 19.01 -5.73 -11.23
CA GLN A 54 19.61 -6.61 -12.23
C GLN A 54 18.50 -7.52 -12.74
N SER A 55 18.00 -7.25 -13.94
CA SER A 55 16.87 -7.98 -14.53
C SER A 55 17.22 -9.46 -14.74
N ALA A 56 17.00 -10.28 -13.72
CA ALA A 56 17.09 -11.72 -13.86
C ALA A 56 15.95 -12.16 -14.79
N LYS A 57 16.30 -12.70 -15.95
CA LYS A 57 15.39 -13.46 -16.84
C LYS A 57 14.96 -14.77 -16.16
N SER A 58 14.41 -14.68 -14.95
CA SER A 58 13.89 -15.81 -14.21
C SER A 58 12.41 -15.96 -14.53
N SER A 59 11.93 -17.21 -14.56
CA SER A 59 10.49 -17.48 -14.47
C SER A 59 9.92 -16.76 -13.25
N ASP A 60 8.76 -16.14 -13.42
CA ASP A 60 8.08 -15.42 -12.35
C ASP A 60 7.13 -16.38 -11.63
N PRO A 61 7.48 -16.83 -10.41
CA PRO A 61 6.63 -17.77 -9.66
C PRO A 61 5.27 -17.16 -9.31
N PHE A 62 5.15 -15.82 -9.36
CA PHE A 62 3.98 -15.08 -8.95
C PHE A 62 3.13 -14.55 -10.11
N TYR A 63 3.30 -15.08 -11.33
CA TYR A 63 2.61 -14.59 -12.53
C TYR A 63 1.10 -14.38 -12.33
N TRP A 64 0.39 -15.38 -11.79
CA TRP A 64 -1.05 -15.28 -11.52
C TRP A 64 -1.41 -14.26 -10.42
N MET A 65 -0.57 -14.19 -9.39
CA MET A 65 -0.75 -13.27 -8.27
C MET A 65 -0.54 -11.81 -8.71
N ARG A 66 0.41 -11.56 -9.63
CA ARG A 66 0.67 -10.23 -10.16
C ARG A 66 -0.50 -9.65 -10.95
N VAL A 67 -1.20 -10.49 -11.72
CA VAL A 67 -2.41 -10.08 -12.45
C VAL A 67 -3.50 -9.61 -11.48
N LEU A 68 -3.71 -10.35 -10.38
CA LEU A 68 -4.70 -10.00 -9.36
C LEU A 68 -4.32 -8.74 -8.56
N LEU A 69 -3.03 -8.58 -8.26
CA LEU A 69 -2.50 -7.48 -7.45
C LEU A 69 -2.15 -6.24 -8.26
N ALA A 70 -2.42 -6.23 -9.58
CA ALA A 70 -2.02 -5.18 -10.50
C ALA A 70 -0.53 -4.80 -10.34
N SER A 71 0.32 -5.81 -10.11
CA SER A 71 1.75 -5.66 -9.88
C SER A 71 2.52 -5.90 -11.18
N ASN A 72 3.55 -5.10 -11.43
CA ASN A 72 4.46 -5.29 -12.55
C ASN A 72 5.90 -5.46 -12.06
N ARG A 73 6.60 -6.48 -12.57
CA ARG A 73 7.94 -6.83 -12.10
C ARG A 73 8.98 -5.82 -12.59
N GLY A 74 9.89 -5.46 -11.71
CA GLY A 74 10.97 -4.53 -11.91
C GLY A 74 10.54 -3.06 -11.96
N THR A 75 9.29 -2.71 -11.60
CA THR A 75 8.77 -1.34 -11.72
C THR A 75 8.27 -0.79 -10.40
N LEU A 76 8.00 0.52 -10.34
CA LEU A 76 7.52 1.16 -9.10
C LEU A 76 6.25 0.50 -8.52
N MET A 77 5.48 -0.21 -9.36
CA MET A 77 4.30 -0.96 -8.96
C MET A 77 4.60 -2.46 -8.72
N GLU A 78 5.78 -2.82 -8.25
CA GLU A 78 6.10 -4.21 -7.88
C GLU A 78 5.19 -4.72 -6.76
N LEU A 79 4.89 -3.90 -5.76
CA LEU A 79 3.99 -4.24 -4.67
C LEU A 79 2.52 -4.19 -5.14
N GLY A 80 2.22 -3.35 -6.13
CA GLY A 80 0.86 -3.17 -6.64
C GLY A 80 -0.12 -2.78 -5.53
N ILE A 81 -1.27 -3.45 -5.49
CA ILE A 81 -2.31 -3.21 -4.48
C ILE A 81 -2.21 -4.14 -3.25
N SER A 82 -1.16 -4.98 -3.16
CA SER A 82 -1.02 -5.96 -2.07
C SER A 82 -1.15 -5.37 -0.68
N PRO A 83 -0.52 -4.23 -0.34
CA PRO A 83 -0.58 -3.74 1.03
C PRO A 83 -1.97 -3.23 1.40
N ILE A 84 -2.72 -2.71 0.43
CA ILE A 84 -4.07 -2.17 0.59
C ILE A 84 -5.07 -3.31 0.82
N VAL A 85 -5.01 -4.33 -0.03
CA VAL A 85 -5.90 -5.49 0.07
C VAL A 85 -5.58 -6.30 1.33
N THR A 86 -4.30 -6.55 1.61
CA THR A 86 -3.89 -7.32 2.79
C THR A 86 -4.25 -6.62 4.09
N SER A 87 -3.99 -5.32 4.22
CA SER A 87 -4.39 -4.56 5.41
C SER A 87 -5.90 -4.56 5.61
N GLY A 88 -6.67 -4.43 4.51
CA GLY A 88 -8.13 -4.53 4.54
C GLY A 88 -8.63 -5.88 5.02
N LEU A 89 -8.11 -6.97 4.46
CA LEU A 89 -8.47 -8.34 4.85
C LEU A 89 -8.12 -8.62 6.32
N VAL A 90 -6.94 -8.22 6.78
CA VAL A 90 -6.50 -8.39 8.17
C VAL A 90 -7.42 -7.61 9.12
N MET A 91 -7.69 -6.34 8.84
CA MET A 91 -8.56 -5.52 9.69
C MET A 91 -10.01 -6.00 9.69
N GLN A 92 -10.52 -6.44 8.53
CA GLN A 92 -11.85 -7.04 8.41
C GLN A 92 -11.95 -8.35 9.20
N LEU A 93 -10.92 -9.20 9.16
CA LEU A 93 -10.87 -10.44 9.93
C LEU A 93 -10.82 -10.18 11.44
N LEU A 94 -10.05 -9.19 11.89
CA LEU A 94 -9.97 -8.81 13.30
C LEU A 94 -11.30 -8.23 13.83
N ALA A 95 -12.02 -7.46 13.00
CA ALA A 95 -13.35 -6.99 13.33
C ALA A 95 -14.41 -8.11 13.30
N GLY A 96 -14.34 -8.99 12.28
CA GLY A 96 -15.29 -10.10 12.10
C GLY A 96 -15.16 -11.19 13.16
N SER A 97 -13.93 -11.48 13.61
CA SER A 97 -13.66 -12.42 14.71
C SER A 97 -13.97 -11.83 16.10
N ARG A 98 -14.45 -10.58 16.17
CA ARG A 98 -14.73 -9.82 17.40
C ARG A 98 -13.53 -9.66 18.34
N VAL A 99 -12.31 -9.87 17.84
CA VAL A 99 -11.07 -9.54 18.59
C VAL A 99 -10.99 -8.03 18.80
N ILE A 100 -11.44 -7.23 17.82
CA ILE A 100 -11.59 -5.79 17.93
C ILE A 100 -13.08 -5.44 17.82
N ALA A 101 -13.63 -4.77 18.84
CA ALA A 101 -14.99 -4.23 18.80
C ALA A 101 -14.98 -2.86 18.09
N VAL A 102 -15.51 -2.81 16.87
CA VAL A 102 -15.62 -1.58 16.07
C VAL A 102 -17.08 -1.34 15.74
N ASN A 103 -17.63 -0.19 16.12
CA ASN A 103 -18.98 0.17 15.76
C ASN A 103 -19.01 1.02 14.48
N GLN A 104 -19.31 0.38 13.34
CA GLN A 104 -19.42 1.06 12.03
C GLN A 104 -20.51 2.15 11.98
N SER A 105 -21.48 2.14 12.92
CA SER A 105 -22.51 3.19 13.01
C SER A 105 -21.99 4.50 13.61
N VAL A 106 -20.88 4.44 14.36
CA VAL A 106 -20.27 5.62 14.99
C VAL A 106 -19.20 6.17 14.05
N ARG A 107 -19.32 7.46 13.69
CA ARG A 107 -18.40 8.13 12.76
C ARG A 107 -16.95 8.10 13.25
N GLU A 108 -16.74 8.26 14.56
CA GLU A 108 -15.41 8.23 15.18
C GLU A 108 -14.74 6.85 15.04
N ASP A 109 -15.45 5.77 15.38
CA ASP A 109 -14.95 4.40 15.25
C ASP A 109 -14.65 4.03 13.78
N ARG A 110 -15.47 4.51 12.84
CA ARG A 110 -15.23 4.32 11.40
C ARG A 110 -13.96 5.02 10.93
N ALA A 111 -13.74 6.26 11.35
CA ALA A 111 -12.52 7.00 11.03
C ALA A 111 -11.28 6.34 11.64
N LEU A 112 -11.37 5.91 12.90
CA LEU A 112 -10.29 5.18 13.57
C LEU A 112 -9.96 3.84 12.88
N PHE A 113 -10.98 3.11 12.42
CA PHE A 113 -10.78 1.86 11.69
C PHE A 113 -10.11 2.07 10.33
N GLN A 114 -10.55 3.10 9.58
CA GLN A 114 -9.94 3.47 8.31
C GLN A 114 -8.48 3.92 8.50
N GLY A 115 -8.22 4.77 9.49
CA GLY A 115 -6.87 5.21 9.84
C GLY A 115 -5.98 4.03 10.25
N ALA A 116 -6.48 3.09 11.06
CA ALA A 116 -5.74 1.90 11.44
C ALA A 116 -5.43 1.01 10.24
N GLN A 117 -6.41 0.75 9.35
CA GLN A 117 -6.21 -0.03 8.13
C GLN A 117 -5.12 0.58 7.25
N LYS A 118 -5.11 1.90 7.12
CA LYS A 118 -4.07 2.62 6.38
C LYS A 118 -2.69 2.51 7.03
N LEU A 119 -2.61 2.64 8.36
CA LEU A 119 -1.37 2.46 9.09
C LEU A 119 -0.80 1.05 8.88
N PHE A 120 -1.65 0.02 8.99
CA PHE A 120 -1.28 -1.35 8.67
C PHE A 120 -0.84 -1.49 7.21
N GLY A 121 -1.52 -0.82 6.27
CA GLY A 121 -1.13 -0.79 4.86
C GLY A 121 0.30 -0.28 4.68
N ILE A 122 0.65 0.87 5.28
CA ILE A 122 2.01 1.43 5.20
C ILE A 122 3.04 0.51 5.86
N LEU A 123 2.73 -0.08 7.01
CA LEU A 123 3.63 -1.04 7.68
C LEU A 123 3.86 -2.29 6.82
N ILE A 124 2.81 -2.82 6.20
CA ILE A 124 2.90 -3.96 5.28
C ILE A 124 3.72 -3.59 4.05
N THR A 125 3.51 -2.40 3.46
CA THR A 125 4.33 -1.91 2.34
C THR A 125 5.81 -1.93 2.68
N PHE A 126 6.19 -1.43 3.87
CA PHE A 126 7.59 -1.43 4.30
C PHE A 126 8.13 -2.85 4.53
N GLY A 127 7.33 -3.71 5.18
CA GLY A 127 7.68 -5.11 5.43
C GLY A 127 7.86 -5.91 4.15
N GLU A 128 6.91 -5.79 3.21
CA GLU A 128 6.98 -6.43 1.89
C GLU A 128 8.17 -5.90 1.10
N ALA A 129 8.38 -4.58 1.00
CA ALA A 129 9.53 -4.00 0.29
C ALA A 129 10.86 -4.56 0.81
N THR A 130 11.01 -4.67 2.13
CA THR A 130 12.20 -5.23 2.77
C THR A 130 12.34 -6.73 2.48
N ALA A 131 11.25 -7.49 2.61
CA ALA A 131 11.24 -8.93 2.33
C ALA A 131 11.53 -9.25 0.86
N TYR A 132 11.02 -8.45 -0.09
CA TYR A 132 11.29 -8.58 -1.52
C TYR A 132 12.79 -8.41 -1.84
N VAL A 133 13.47 -7.47 -1.17
CA VAL A 133 14.91 -7.26 -1.38
C VAL A 133 15.74 -8.36 -0.71
N ILE A 134 15.40 -8.75 0.53
CA ILE A 134 16.13 -9.79 1.27
C ILE A 134 15.94 -11.18 0.65
N SER A 135 14.77 -11.46 0.07
CA SER A 135 14.50 -12.74 -0.62
C SER A 135 15.37 -12.95 -1.87
N GLY A 136 16.10 -11.92 -2.31
CA GLY A 136 17.00 -12.00 -3.45
C GLY A 136 16.28 -11.94 -4.80
N MET A 137 15.02 -11.49 -4.85
CA MET A 137 14.24 -11.40 -6.09
C MET A 137 14.85 -10.46 -7.14
N TYR A 138 15.64 -9.49 -6.70
CA TYR A 138 16.39 -8.55 -7.56
C TYR A 138 17.86 -8.96 -7.77
N GLY A 139 18.27 -10.10 -7.23
CA GLY A 139 19.64 -10.60 -7.18
C GLY A 139 20.19 -10.72 -5.74
N PRO A 140 21.31 -11.43 -5.52
CA PRO A 140 21.98 -11.50 -4.23
C PRO A 140 22.41 -10.13 -3.71
N LEU A 141 22.26 -9.87 -2.40
CA LEU A 141 22.71 -8.62 -1.76
C LEU A 141 24.21 -8.34 -1.99
N SER A 142 25.01 -9.40 -2.16
CA SER A 142 26.45 -9.30 -2.46
C SER A 142 26.75 -8.74 -3.86
N THR A 143 25.85 -8.92 -4.84
CA THR A 143 26.03 -8.42 -6.21
C THR A 143 25.36 -7.07 -6.43
N ILE A 144 24.25 -6.80 -5.75
CA ILE A 144 23.54 -5.51 -5.78
C ILE A 144 24.29 -4.46 -4.94
N GLY A 145 24.88 -4.89 -3.82
CA GLY A 145 25.47 -4.02 -2.81
C GLY A 145 24.43 -3.47 -1.83
N TYR A 146 24.82 -3.34 -0.56
CA TYR A 146 23.93 -2.89 0.52
C TYR A 146 23.37 -1.47 0.29
N GLY A 147 24.12 -0.58 -0.37
CA GLY A 147 23.66 0.77 -0.69
C GLY A 147 22.49 0.78 -1.69
N ASN A 148 22.62 0.01 -2.78
CA ASN A 148 21.55 -0.11 -3.77
C ASN A 148 20.33 -0.86 -3.21
N ALA A 149 20.54 -1.86 -2.36
CA ALA A 149 19.46 -2.57 -1.68
C ALA A 149 18.60 -1.60 -0.84
N ILE A 150 19.22 -0.71 -0.05
CA ILE A 150 18.51 0.31 0.72
C ILE A 150 17.77 1.29 -0.19
N LEU A 151 18.38 1.70 -1.32
CA LEU A 151 17.74 2.57 -2.30
C LEU A 151 16.52 1.92 -2.95
N ILE A 152 16.55 0.61 -3.22
CA ILE A 152 15.41 -0.14 -3.78
C ILE A 152 14.27 -0.20 -2.75
N ILE A 153 14.57 -0.52 -1.49
CA ILE A 153 13.57 -0.54 -0.42
C ILE A 153 12.91 0.83 -0.29
N PHE A 154 13.70 1.90 -0.29
CA PHE A 154 13.19 3.26 -0.20
C PHE A 154 12.29 3.63 -1.38
N GLN A 155 12.70 3.31 -2.62
CA GLN A 155 11.89 3.54 -3.82
C GLN A 155 10.55 2.79 -3.77
N LEU A 156 10.58 1.51 -3.41
CA LEU A 156 9.39 0.67 -3.28
C LEU A 156 8.45 1.16 -2.18
N PHE A 157 9.01 1.59 -1.04
CA PHE A 157 8.23 2.15 0.06
C PHE A 157 7.54 3.44 -0.36
N VAL A 158 8.26 4.39 -0.96
CA VAL A 158 7.68 5.65 -1.42
C VAL A 158 6.62 5.40 -2.50
N ALA A 159 6.89 4.53 -3.48
CA ALA A 159 5.93 4.17 -4.51
C ALA A 159 4.67 3.52 -3.94
N GLY A 160 4.83 2.61 -2.97
CA GLY A 160 3.70 1.97 -2.29
C GLY A 160 2.88 2.94 -1.45
N VAL A 161 3.51 3.90 -0.75
CA VAL A 161 2.81 4.97 -0.01
C VAL A 161 2.02 5.87 -0.97
N VAL A 162 2.61 6.24 -2.12
CA VAL A 162 1.90 6.97 -3.19
C VAL A 162 0.73 6.15 -3.73
N GLY A 163 0.92 4.85 -3.96
CA GLY A 163 -0.15 3.94 -4.39
C GLY A 163 -1.33 3.89 -3.41
N VAL A 164 -1.05 3.81 -2.10
CA VAL A 164 -2.07 3.87 -1.04
C VAL A 164 -2.86 5.19 -1.11
N MET A 165 -2.17 6.32 -1.29
CA MET A 165 -2.83 7.64 -1.40
C MET A 165 -3.64 7.78 -2.68
N LEU A 166 -3.13 7.28 -3.82
CA LEU A 166 -3.85 7.30 -5.10
C LEU A 166 -5.16 6.51 -5.03
N PHE A 167 -5.15 5.36 -4.33
CA PHE A 167 -6.34 4.56 -4.11
C PHE A 167 -7.39 5.24 -3.21
N GLU A 168 -6.97 6.12 -2.30
CA GLU A 168 -7.88 6.87 -1.42
C GLU A 168 -8.57 8.03 -2.15
N ILE A 169 -7.97 8.53 -3.25
CA ILE A 169 -8.54 9.58 -4.09
C ILE A 169 -9.67 9.04 -4.98
N MET A 170 -9.60 7.76 -5.36
CA MET A 170 -10.56 7.08 -6.24
C MET A 170 -11.87 6.75 -5.53
#